data_AF-A0A958M320-F1
#
_entry.id   AF-A0A958M320-F1
#
_cell.length_a   1.000
_cell.length_b   1.000
_cell.length_c   1.000
_cell.angle_alpha   90.00
_cell.angle_beta   90.00
_cell.angle_gamma   90.00
#
_symmetry.space_group_name_H-M   'P 1'
#
loop_
_entity.id
_entity.type
_entity.pdbx_description
1 polymer ?
#
loop_
_entity_poly.entity_id
_entity_poly.type
_entity_poly.pdbx_seq_one_letter_code
_entity_poly.pdbx_strand_id
1 'polypeptide(L)'
;MSEFFKAELKDRFLEYALERSDYFEIQTLYDEFLRPNYSLQYVEKLVREIQRYDSDLLDIMSGNGMEIFLLASTPSTQDFLDEGGFMRMYVSEEEKWDVFLDQLSSKPKRSNDEKKYPTKGTTPLRRERTLLVLLLSAIGVSFVLTLYSFFREILFEPEYVPADEFDRKLEQLEGQYLMENQRLRAELEDTKRILDSLQP
;
A
#
# COMPACT_ATOMS: atom_id res chain seq x y z
N MET A 1 9.12 -6.16 7.07
CA MET A 1 8.81 -7.46 6.43
C MET A 1 9.60 -7.51 5.13
N SER A 2 10.17 -8.66 4.77
CA SER A 2 10.87 -8.80 3.48
C SER A 2 9.87 -8.68 2.31
N GLU A 3 10.26 -8.01 1.23
CA GLU A 3 9.41 -7.89 0.02
C GLU A 3 9.14 -9.27 -0.61
N PHE A 4 10.08 -10.21 -0.47
CA PHE A 4 9.86 -11.62 -0.81
C PHE A 4 8.66 -12.23 -0.08
N PHE A 5 8.59 -12.05 1.24
CA PHE A 5 7.51 -12.61 2.04
C PHE A 5 6.17 -11.94 1.71
N LYS A 6 6.22 -10.66 1.33
CA LYS A 6 5.04 -9.92 0.87
C LYS A 6 4.55 -10.46 -0.48
N ALA A 7 5.44 -10.83 -1.39
CA ALA A 7 5.10 -11.47 -2.65
C ALA A 7 4.49 -12.87 -2.42
N GLU A 8 5.12 -13.69 -1.57
CA GLU A 8 4.58 -15.00 -1.17
C GLU A 8 3.17 -14.89 -0.56
N LEU A 9 2.95 -13.87 0.28
CA LEU A 9 1.65 -13.66 0.91
C LEU A 9 0.56 -13.27 -0.09
N LYS A 10 0.91 -12.52 -1.15
CA LYS A 10 -0.02 -12.19 -2.24
C LYS A 10 -0.40 -13.42 -3.05
N ASP A 11 0.58 -14.27 -3.37
CA ASP A 11 0.33 -15.51 -4.13
C ASP A 11 -0.60 -16.45 -3.36
N ARG A 12 -0.31 -16.69 -2.07
CA ARG A 12 -1.17 -17.52 -1.23
C ARG A 12 -2.58 -16.95 -1.06
N PHE A 13 -2.70 -15.62 -1.02
CA PHE A 13 -4.02 -14.98 -1.00
C PHE A 13 -4.78 -15.25 -2.30
N LEU A 14 -4.13 -15.12 -3.45
CA LEU A 14 -4.76 -15.41 -4.74
C LEU A 14 -5.14 -16.90 -4.86
N GLU A 15 -4.29 -17.80 -4.38
CA GLU A 15 -4.60 -19.24 -4.30
C GLU A 15 -5.84 -19.48 -3.44
N TYR A 16 -5.89 -18.89 -2.24
CA TYR A 16 -7.06 -18.98 -1.36
C TYR A 16 -8.32 -18.42 -2.01
N ALA A 17 -8.23 -17.30 -2.72
CA ALA A 17 -9.35 -16.71 -3.44
C ALA A 17 -9.81 -17.58 -4.63
N LEU A 18 -8.90 -18.35 -5.24
CA LEU A 18 -9.17 -19.25 -6.37
C LEU A 18 -9.84 -20.55 -5.91
N GLU A 19 -9.47 -21.06 -4.74
CA GLU A 19 -10.12 -22.23 -4.13
C GLU A 19 -11.58 -21.94 -3.73
N ARG A 20 -11.93 -20.66 -3.55
CA ARG A 20 -13.29 -20.24 -3.23
C ARG A 20 -14.10 -19.96 -4.50
N SER A 21 -15.30 -20.53 -4.55
CA SER A 21 -16.26 -20.30 -5.64
C SER A 21 -17.20 -19.10 -5.39
N ASP A 22 -17.12 -18.48 -4.21
CA ASP A 22 -18.04 -17.45 -3.74
C ASP A 22 -17.32 -16.13 -3.43
N TYR A 23 -18.06 -15.02 -3.50
CA TYR A 23 -17.56 -13.74 -3.00
C TYR A 23 -17.44 -13.79 -1.47
N PHE A 24 -16.30 -13.36 -0.95
CA PHE A 24 -16.04 -13.36 0.50
C PHE A 24 -15.55 -11.99 0.98
N GLU A 25 -15.74 -11.72 2.27
CA GLU A 25 -15.35 -10.44 2.87
C GLU A 25 -13.86 -10.41 3.21
N ILE A 26 -13.24 -9.23 3.16
CA ILE A 26 -11.86 -9.01 3.67
C ILE A 26 -11.71 -9.47 5.12
N GLN A 27 -12.77 -9.37 5.93
CA GLN A 27 -12.72 -9.81 7.31
C GLN A 27 -12.54 -11.34 7.43
N THR A 28 -13.12 -12.13 6.52
CA THR A 28 -12.89 -13.57 6.42
C THR A 28 -11.42 -13.86 6.13
N LEU A 29 -10.82 -13.10 5.22
CA LEU A 29 -9.39 -13.24 4.91
C LEU A 29 -8.51 -12.91 6.13
N TYR A 30 -8.85 -11.86 6.86
CA TYR A 30 -8.15 -11.51 8.09
C TYR A 30 -8.24 -12.62 9.14
N ASP A 31 -9.44 -13.14 9.36
CA ASP A 31 -9.74 -14.11 10.42
C ASP A 31 -9.17 -15.50 10.15
N GLU A 32 -9.21 -15.95 8.89
CA GLU A 32 -8.78 -17.30 8.51
C GLU A 32 -7.31 -17.38 8.13
N PHE A 33 -6.75 -16.33 7.53
CA PHE A 33 -5.42 -16.42 6.90
C PHE A 33 -4.33 -15.60 7.62
N LEU A 34 -4.70 -14.50 8.28
CA LEU A 34 -3.72 -13.48 8.71
C LEU A 34 -3.64 -13.24 10.23
N ARG A 35 -4.60 -13.74 11.01
CA ARG A 35 -4.51 -13.73 12.48
C ARG A 35 -3.44 -14.71 13.01
N PRO A 36 -2.71 -14.36 14.08
CA PRO A 36 -2.68 -13.07 14.79
C PRO A 36 -1.59 -12.12 14.28
N ASN A 37 -0.87 -12.50 13.22
CA ASN A 37 0.41 -11.88 12.87
C ASN A 37 0.27 -10.54 12.13
N TYR A 38 -0.90 -10.25 11.58
CA TYR A 38 -1.17 -9.04 10.81
C TYR A 38 -2.40 -8.30 11.32
N SER A 39 -2.62 -7.08 10.83
CA SER A 39 -3.80 -6.26 11.15
C SER A 39 -4.77 -6.23 9.97
N LEU A 40 -6.05 -5.94 10.23
CA LEU A 40 -7.07 -5.79 9.19
C LEU A 40 -6.67 -4.74 8.13
N GLN A 41 -6.09 -3.62 8.55
CA GLN A 41 -5.57 -2.58 7.66
C GLN A 41 -4.47 -3.08 6.71
N TYR A 42 -3.66 -4.04 7.17
CA TYR A 42 -2.63 -4.63 6.32
C TYR A 42 -3.27 -5.48 5.21
N VAL A 43 -4.39 -6.14 5.51
CA VAL A 43 -5.16 -6.93 4.55
C VAL A 43 -5.77 -6.04 3.46
N GLU A 44 -6.38 -4.93 3.85
CA GLU A 44 -6.90 -3.93 2.90
C GLU A 44 -5.79 -3.39 2.01
N LYS A 45 -4.63 -3.10 2.59
CA LYS A 45 -3.45 -2.66 1.83
C LYS A 45 -2.98 -3.74 0.86
N LEU A 46 -2.95 -5.00 1.28
CA LEU A 46 -2.56 -6.14 0.43
C LEU A 46 -3.46 -6.25 -0.80
N VAL A 47 -4.78 -6.23 -0.59
CA VAL A 47 -5.79 -6.28 -1.66
C VAL A 47 -5.63 -5.10 -2.63
N ARG A 48 -5.50 -3.87 -2.10
CA ARG A 48 -5.26 -2.68 -2.93
C ARG A 48 -3.97 -2.76 -3.73
N GLU A 49 -2.92 -3.36 -3.18
CA GLU A 49 -1.67 -3.54 -3.91
C GLU A 49 -1.77 -4.55 -5.05
N ILE A 50 -2.56 -5.62 -4.87
CA ILE A 50 -2.83 -6.59 -5.94
C ILE A 50 -3.66 -5.92 -7.04
N GLN A 51 -4.73 -5.22 -6.69
CA GLN A 51 -5.54 -4.48 -7.67
C GLN A 51 -4.77 -3.40 -8.44
N ARG A 52 -3.83 -2.72 -7.77
CA ARG A 52 -2.97 -1.72 -8.43
C ARG A 52 -2.01 -2.33 -9.43
N TYR A 53 -1.64 -3.59 -9.20
CA TYR A 53 -0.81 -4.32 -10.14
C TYR A 53 -1.65 -4.73 -11.35
N ASP A 54 -2.76 -5.41 -11.11
CA ASP A 54 -3.71 -5.79 -12.14
C ASP A 54 -5.12 -5.89 -11.54
N SER A 55 -6.03 -5.09 -12.09
CA SER A 55 -7.44 -5.06 -11.68
C SER A 55 -8.17 -6.34 -12.04
N ASP A 56 -7.68 -7.07 -13.02
CA ASP A 56 -8.34 -8.26 -13.52
C ASP A 56 -8.04 -9.47 -12.66
N LEU A 57 -7.11 -9.41 -11.68
CA LEU A 57 -6.80 -10.54 -10.79
C LEU A 57 -7.82 -10.77 -9.69
N LEU A 58 -8.66 -9.78 -9.38
CA LEU A 58 -9.65 -9.84 -8.31
C LEU A 58 -10.88 -9.04 -8.70
N ASP A 59 -12.03 -9.68 -8.68
CA ASP A 59 -13.29 -8.95 -8.74
C ASP A 59 -13.65 -8.42 -7.35
N ILE A 60 -13.95 -7.12 -7.28
CA ILE A 60 -14.29 -6.43 -6.04
C ILE A 60 -15.63 -5.72 -6.22
N MET A 61 -16.61 -6.17 -5.44
CA MET A 61 -17.88 -5.46 -5.30
C MET A 61 -17.83 -4.56 -4.06
N SER A 62 -18.09 -3.26 -4.23
CA SER A 62 -18.28 -2.32 -3.11
C SER A 62 -19.71 -1.77 -3.12
N GLY A 63 -20.39 -1.86 -1.97
CA GLY A 63 -21.75 -1.35 -1.79
C GLY A 63 -21.77 0.02 -1.11
N ASN A 64 -22.50 0.99 -1.68
CA ASN A 64 -22.98 2.24 -1.04
C ASN A 64 -22.08 2.86 0.04
N GLY A 65 -20.81 3.12 -0.26
CA GLY A 65 -19.94 3.99 0.56
C GLY A 65 -19.48 3.41 1.90
N MET A 66 -19.79 2.14 2.22
CA MET A 66 -19.08 1.37 3.24
C MET A 66 -18.32 0.23 2.55
N GLU A 67 -17.02 0.18 2.79
CA GLU A 67 -16.05 -0.76 2.24
C GLU A 67 -16.31 -2.22 2.69
N ILE A 68 -17.46 -2.79 2.37
CA ILE A 68 -17.63 -4.25 2.33
C ILE A 68 -17.06 -4.70 0.99
N PHE A 69 -15.75 -4.95 0.98
CA PHE A 69 -15.04 -5.51 -0.17
C PHE A 69 -15.34 -7.00 -0.26
N LEU A 70 -16.35 -7.33 -1.05
CA LEU A 70 -16.59 -8.70 -1.48
C LEU A 70 -15.57 -9.03 -2.56
N LEU A 71 -14.74 -10.03 -2.31
CA LEU A 71 -13.63 -10.47 -3.14
C LEU A 71 -13.99 -11.79 -3.83
N ALA A 72 -13.73 -11.88 -5.13
CA ALA A 72 -13.70 -13.16 -5.83
C ALA A 72 -12.47 -13.22 -6.75
N SER A 73 -11.94 -14.43 -6.95
CA SER A 73 -10.97 -14.67 -8.01
C SER A 73 -11.64 -14.57 -9.38
N THR A 74 -10.82 -14.29 -10.38
CA THR A 74 -11.20 -14.23 -11.79
C THR A 74 -10.47 -15.35 -12.55
N PRO A 75 -10.86 -15.65 -13.80
CA PRO A 75 -10.13 -16.63 -14.61
C PRO A 75 -8.64 -16.27 -14.80
N SER A 76 -8.32 -14.97 -14.87
CA SER A 76 -6.95 -14.46 -15.00
C SER A 76 -6.11 -14.69 -13.74
N THR A 77 -6.72 -14.84 -12.55
CA THR A 77 -6.00 -15.23 -11.33
C THR A 77 -5.29 -16.56 -11.50
N GLN A 78 -5.93 -17.53 -12.18
CA GLN A 78 -5.35 -18.86 -12.40
C GLN A 78 -4.15 -18.80 -13.33
N ASP A 79 -4.31 -18.15 -14.48
CA ASP A 79 -3.24 -17.98 -15.46
C ASP A 79 -2.02 -17.27 -14.84
N PHE A 80 -2.26 -16.25 -14.01
CA PHE A 80 -1.20 -15.52 -13.31
C PHE A 80 -0.43 -16.39 -12.29
N LEU A 81 -1.13 -17.23 -11.53
CA LEU A 81 -0.51 -18.15 -10.58
C LEU A 81 0.26 -19.28 -11.30
N ASP A 82 -0.26 -19.80 -12.41
CA ASP A 82 0.42 -20.80 -13.24
C ASP A 82 1.71 -20.25 -13.88
N GLU A 83 1.73 -18.95 -14.17
CA GLU A 83 2.95 -18.24 -14.58
C GLU A 83 3.95 -18.02 -13.43
N GLY A 84 3.59 -18.36 -12.19
CA GLY A 84 4.46 -18.30 -11.01
C GLY A 84 4.24 -17.07 -10.11
N GLY A 85 3.20 -16.29 -10.37
CA GLY A 85 2.72 -15.23 -9.48
C GLY A 85 3.71 -14.11 -9.18
N PHE A 86 3.43 -13.39 -8.09
CA PHE A 86 4.26 -12.29 -7.58
C PHE A 86 5.63 -12.78 -7.12
N MET A 87 5.76 -14.02 -6.63
CA MET A 87 7.02 -14.57 -6.16
C MET A 87 8.02 -14.78 -7.31
N ARG A 88 7.58 -15.33 -8.45
CA ARG A 88 8.45 -15.43 -9.64
C ARG A 88 8.85 -14.06 -10.16
N MET A 89 7.94 -13.08 -10.13
CA MET A 89 8.25 -11.71 -10.53
C MET A 89 9.35 -11.12 -9.64
N TYR A 90 9.21 -11.25 -8.33
CA TYR A 90 10.20 -10.78 -7.37
C TYR A 90 11.59 -11.40 -7.61
N VAL A 91 11.66 -12.73 -7.76
CA VAL A 91 12.92 -13.43 -8.06
C VAL A 91 13.52 -12.94 -9.38
N SER A 92 12.70 -12.74 -10.42
CA SER A 92 13.18 -12.23 -11.70
C SER A 92 13.71 -10.80 -11.63
N GLU A 93 13.16 -9.97 -10.73
CA GLU A 93 13.65 -8.62 -10.49
C GLU A 93 14.98 -8.63 -9.74
N GLU A 94 15.11 -9.47 -8.71
CA GLU A 94 16.39 -9.66 -8.01
C GLU A 94 17.48 -10.17 -8.96
N GLU A 95 17.17 -11.16 -9.81
CA GLU A 95 18.11 -11.67 -10.81
C GLU A 95 18.54 -10.59 -11.82
N LYS A 96 17.60 -9.72 -12.26
CA LYS A 96 17.92 -8.59 -13.13
C LYS A 96 18.83 -7.58 -12.43
N TRP A 97 18.58 -7.31 -11.15
CA TRP A 97 19.43 -6.44 -10.34
C TRP A 97 20.83 -7.02 -10.15
N ASP A 98 20.94 -8.32 -9.91
CA ASP A 98 22.23 -9.01 -9.80
C ASP A 98 23.00 -8.96 -11.12
N VAL A 99 22.35 -9.20 -12.26
CA VAL A 99 22.98 -9.07 -13.58
C VAL A 99 23.41 -7.63 -13.85
N PHE A 100 22.60 -6.64 -13.50
CA PHE A 100 22.95 -5.23 -13.66
C PHE A 100 24.15 -4.83 -12.78
N LEU A 101 24.19 -5.30 -11.53
CA LEU A 101 25.30 -5.08 -10.61
C LEU A 101 26.56 -5.83 -11.07
N ASP A 102 26.43 -7.03 -11.61
CA ASP A 102 27.55 -7.77 -12.18
C ASP A 102 28.13 -7.02 -13.39
N GLN A 103 27.29 -6.47 -14.27
CA GLN A 103 27.72 -5.62 -15.39
C GLN A 103 28.39 -4.31 -14.94
N LEU A 104 27.93 -3.70 -13.84
CA LEU A 104 28.58 -2.51 -13.27
C LEU A 104 29.89 -2.84 -12.54
N SER A 105 29.97 -4.01 -11.89
CA SER A 105 31.11 -4.45 -11.11
C SER A 105 32.23 -5.07 -11.95
N SER A 106 31.88 -5.63 -13.12
CA SER A 106 32.81 -6.04 -14.17
C SER A 106 33.42 -4.82 -14.85
N LYS A 107 34.18 -4.05 -14.05
CA LYS A 107 35.30 -3.26 -14.54
C LYS A 107 36.09 -4.15 -15.48
N PRO A 108 36.34 -3.74 -16.73
CA PRO A 108 37.10 -4.54 -17.66
C PRO A 108 38.43 -4.88 -16.99
N LYS A 109 38.68 -6.18 -16.77
CA LYS A 109 39.98 -6.68 -16.32
C LYS A 109 40.99 -6.10 -17.31
N ARG A 110 41.74 -5.09 -16.88
CA ARG A 110 42.93 -4.63 -17.60
C ARG A 110 43.86 -5.83 -17.64
N SER A 111 43.86 -6.55 -18.75
CA SER A 111 44.84 -7.57 -19.04
C SER A 111 46.20 -6.89 -18.99
N ASN A 112 46.99 -7.24 -17.98
CA ASN A 112 48.42 -6.98 -17.97
C ASN A 112 49.02 -7.81 -19.10
N ASP A 113 49.07 -7.26 -20.32
CA ASP A 113 50.27 -7.31 -21.13
C ASP A 113 50.16 -6.42 -22.38
N GLU A 114 51.19 -5.59 -22.50
CA GLU A 114 51.76 -4.97 -23.70
C GLU A 114 50.86 -4.29 -24.74
N LYS A 115 50.97 -2.96 -24.82
CA LYS A 115 51.66 -2.31 -25.94
C LYS A 115 51.94 -0.83 -25.66
N LYS A 116 53.23 -0.51 -25.68
CA LYS A 116 53.80 0.84 -25.74
C LYS A 116 53.20 1.60 -26.94
N TYR A 117 52.63 2.79 -26.74
CA TYR A 117 52.72 3.97 -27.62
C TYR A 117 52.24 5.24 -26.87
N PRO A 118 52.71 6.45 -27.25
CA PRO A 118 52.96 7.55 -26.31
C PRO A 118 51.83 8.57 -26.14
N THR A 119 51.94 9.29 -25.03
CA THR A 119 51.29 10.53 -24.57
C THR A 119 50.56 11.40 -25.60
N LYS A 120 49.27 11.67 -25.32
CA LYS A 120 48.65 13.02 -25.33
C LYS A 120 47.21 12.98 -24.75
N GLY A 121 47.01 13.65 -23.60
CA GLY A 121 45.74 14.29 -23.21
C GLY A 121 44.59 13.43 -22.69
N THR A 122 44.78 12.55 -21.71
CA THR A 122 43.64 11.89 -21.02
C THR A 122 43.07 12.77 -19.90
N THR A 123 42.29 13.77 -20.26
CA THR A 123 41.48 14.58 -19.34
C THR A 123 39.94 14.44 -19.45
N PRO A 124 39.31 13.60 -20.33
CA PRO A 124 37.84 13.52 -20.36
C PRO A 124 37.27 12.64 -19.24
N LEU A 125 37.92 11.52 -18.90
CA LEU A 125 37.36 10.49 -18.00
C LEU A 125 37.18 10.97 -16.54
N ARG A 126 38.04 11.89 -16.07
CA ARG A 126 37.90 12.48 -14.73
C ARG A 126 36.72 13.46 -14.68
N ARG A 127 36.51 14.23 -15.75
CA ARG A 127 35.46 15.25 -15.84
C ARG A 127 34.07 14.59 -15.88
N GLU A 128 33.93 13.51 -16.64
CA GLU A 128 32.70 12.72 -16.71
C GLU A 128 32.34 12.08 -15.37
N ARG A 129 33.32 11.53 -14.65
CA ARG A 129 33.08 10.99 -13.29
C ARG A 129 32.65 12.08 -12.31
N THR A 130 33.26 13.27 -12.37
CA THR A 130 32.84 14.39 -11.52
C THR A 130 31.42 14.86 -11.86
N LEU A 131 31.05 14.90 -13.15
CA LEU A 131 29.70 15.24 -13.58
C LEU A 131 28.66 14.21 -13.11
N LEU A 132 28.97 12.91 -13.19
CA LEU A 132 28.11 11.85 -12.69
C LEU A 132 27.93 11.94 -11.17
N VAL A 133 29.00 12.16 -10.41
CA VAL A 133 28.92 12.33 -8.95
C VAL A 133 28.14 13.59 -8.58
N LEU A 134 28.30 14.67 -9.34
CA LEU A 134 27.55 15.91 -9.11
C LEU A 134 26.06 15.75 -9.44
N LEU A 135 25.73 14.99 -10.50
CA LEU A 135 24.34 14.66 -10.84
C LEU A 135 23.69 13.80 -9.76
N LEU A 136 24.37 12.73 -9.31
CA LEU A 136 23.92 11.88 -8.21
C LEU A 136 23.76 12.66 -6.91
N SER A 137 24.69 13.57 -6.61
CA SER A 137 24.61 14.46 -5.46
C SER A 137 23.41 15.41 -5.55
N ALA A 138 23.16 16.01 -6.72
CA ALA A 138 22.01 16.89 -6.91
C ALA A 138 20.67 16.16 -6.72
N ILE A 139 20.55 14.94 -7.24
CA ILE A 139 19.36 14.09 -7.04
C ILE A 139 19.22 13.73 -5.56
N GLY A 140 20.30 13.32 -4.90
CA GLY A 140 20.29 12.99 -3.47
C GLY A 140 19.88 14.17 -2.59
N VAL A 141 20.41 15.36 -2.86
CA VAL A 141 20.05 16.59 -2.14
C VAL A 141 18.57 16.94 -2.38
N SER A 142 18.08 16.84 -3.61
CA SER A 142 16.65 17.06 -3.91
C SER A 142 15.77 16.10 -3.12
N PHE A 143 16.12 14.81 -3.09
CA PHE A 143 15.37 13.80 -2.36
C PHE A 143 15.36 14.04 -0.85
N VAL A 144 16.50 14.40 -0.27
CA VAL A 144 16.60 14.76 1.16
C VAL A 144 15.77 16.00 1.49
N LEU A 145 15.77 17.02 0.61
CA LEU A 145 14.94 18.21 0.79
C LEU A 145 13.43 17.88 0.71
N THR A 146 13.03 17.01 -0.20
CA THR A 146 11.63 16.55 -0.31
C THR A 146 11.18 15.73 0.91
N LEU A 147 12.04 14.84 1.41
CA LEU A 147 11.79 14.14 2.66
C LEU A 147 11.67 15.12 3.82
N TYR A 148 12.60 16.07 3.92
CA TYR A 148 12.58 17.08 4.97
C TYR A 148 11.30 17.94 4.93
N SER A 149 10.83 18.36 3.74
CA SER A 149 9.59 19.12 3.61
C SER A 149 8.37 18.29 4.04
N PHE A 150 8.30 17.03 3.60
CA PHE A 150 7.21 16.12 3.95
C PHE A 150 7.15 15.85 5.46
N PHE A 151 8.30 15.59 6.09
CA PHE A 151 8.37 15.42 7.54
C PHE A 151 8.05 16.71 8.29
N ARG A 152 8.45 17.87 7.78
CA ARG A 152 8.13 19.15 8.42
C ARG A 152 6.62 19.44 8.35
N GLU A 153 5.99 19.20 7.22
CA GLU A 153 4.54 19.42 7.03
C GLU A 153 3.72 18.52 7.96
N ILE A 154 4.11 17.25 8.08
CA ILE A 154 3.42 16.29 8.97
C ILE A 154 3.67 16.57 10.46
N LEU A 155 4.88 17.02 10.83
CA LEU A 155 5.25 17.16 12.24
C LEU A 155 5.01 18.58 12.81
N PHE A 156 4.93 19.62 11.97
CA PHE A 156 4.84 21.03 12.41
C PHE A 156 3.57 21.78 12.00
N GLU A 157 2.71 21.24 11.13
CA GLU A 157 1.40 21.85 10.82
C GLU A 157 0.19 20.91 11.10
N PRO A 158 0.04 20.32 12.30
CA PRO A 158 -1.32 20.05 12.74
C PRO A 158 -1.96 21.42 12.92
N GLU A 159 -3.03 21.70 12.17
CA GLU A 159 -3.90 22.85 12.41
C GLU A 159 -4.24 22.87 13.92
N TYR A 160 -3.54 23.73 14.68
CA TYR A 160 -3.68 23.81 16.13
C TYR A 160 -5.05 24.42 16.40
N VAL A 161 -6.06 23.56 16.50
CA VAL A 161 -7.37 23.94 17.04
C VAL A 161 -7.13 24.24 18.52
N PRO A 162 -7.27 25.49 18.98
CA PRO A 162 -7.12 25.81 20.39
C PRO A 162 -8.06 24.91 21.21
N ALA A 163 -7.60 24.40 22.36
CA ALA A 163 -8.39 23.50 23.20
C ALA A 163 -9.83 24.01 23.44
N ASP A 164 -9.99 25.33 23.57
CA ASP A 164 -11.27 26.02 23.74
C ASP A 164 -12.26 25.80 22.58
N GLU A 165 -11.79 25.70 21.33
CA GLU A 165 -12.66 25.42 20.17
C GLU A 165 -13.03 23.93 20.09
N PHE A 166 -12.12 23.06 20.52
CA PHE A 166 -12.39 21.63 20.59
C PHE A 166 -13.46 21.32 21.64
N ASP A 167 -13.32 21.88 22.84
CA ASP A 167 -14.28 21.71 23.93
C ASP A 167 -15.66 22.25 23.55
N ARG A 168 -15.71 23.42 22.88
CA ARG A 168 -16.98 23.97 22.36
C ARG A 168 -17.66 23.07 21.32
N LYS A 169 -16.89 22.47 20.41
CA LYS A 169 -17.45 21.52 19.43
C LYS A 169 -17.94 20.25 20.11
N LEU A 170 -17.25 19.80 21.16
CA LEU A 170 -17.58 18.60 21.91
C LEU A 170 -18.88 18.78 22.72
N GLU A 171 -19.04 19.93 23.39
CA GLU A 171 -20.30 20.31 24.07
C GLU A 171 -21.47 20.43 23.09
N GLN A 172 -21.25 21.01 21.90
CA GLN A 172 -22.28 21.09 20.86
C GLN A 172 -22.70 19.69 20.37
N LEU A 173 -21.74 18.78 20.21
CA LEU A 173 -21.99 17.41 19.78
C LEU A 173 -22.79 16.65 20.85
N GLU A 174 -22.40 16.73 22.12
CA GLU A 174 -23.12 16.10 23.23
C GLU A 174 -24.57 16.62 23.34
N GLY A 175 -24.77 17.93 23.19
CA GLY A 175 -26.09 18.54 23.19
C GLY A 175 -26.98 18.02 22.06
N GLN A 176 -26.44 17.87 20.85
CA GLN A 176 -27.16 17.29 19.71
C GLN A 176 -27.55 15.83 19.96
N TYR A 177 -26.63 15.02 20.46
CA TYR A 177 -26.90 13.61 20.78
C TYR A 177 -27.99 13.45 21.85
N LEU A 178 -28.01 14.31 22.87
CA LEU A 178 -29.04 14.29 23.91
C LEU A 178 -30.43 14.64 23.35
N MET A 179 -30.52 15.67 22.52
CA MET A 179 -31.78 16.06 21.88
C MET A 179 -32.30 14.97 20.94
N GLU A 180 -31.42 14.38 20.15
CA GLU A 180 -31.78 13.31 19.22
C GLU A 180 -32.24 12.05 19.97
N ASN A 181 -31.57 11.66 21.06
CA ASN A 181 -32.02 10.56 21.91
C ASN A 181 -33.41 10.80 22.50
N GLN A 182 -33.69 12.02 22.97
CA GLN A 182 -35.01 12.36 23.52
C GLN A 182 -36.10 12.29 22.44
N ARG A 183 -35.81 12.81 21.25
CA ARG A 183 -36.72 12.73 20.10
C ARG A 183 -37.03 11.28 19.73
N LEU A 184 -36.00 10.45 19.59
CA LEU A 184 -36.16 9.03 19.25
C LEU A 184 -36.95 8.27 20.32
N ARG A 185 -36.75 8.59 21.60
CA ARG A 185 -37.54 8.00 22.70
C ARG A 185 -39.01 8.38 22.62
N ALA A 186 -39.32 9.65 22.33
CA ALA A 186 -40.69 10.10 22.17
C ALA A 186 -41.37 9.41 20.96
N GLU A 187 -40.65 9.29 19.85
CA GLU A 187 -41.14 8.61 18.65
C GLU A 187 -41.39 7.11 18.88
N LEU A 188 -40.51 6.45 19.65
CA LEU A 188 -40.72 5.06 20.08
C LEU A 188 -41.94 4.93 20.99
N GLU A 189 -42.16 5.86 21.92
CA GLU A 189 -43.31 5.82 22.82
C GLU A 189 -44.64 6.04 22.08
N ASP A 190 -44.67 6.98 21.13
CA ASP A 190 -45.84 7.21 20.29
C ASP A 190 -46.12 6.01 19.37
N THR A 191 -45.08 5.44 18.76
CA THR A 191 -45.21 4.23 17.93
C THR A 191 -45.74 3.06 18.76
N LYS A 192 -45.26 2.91 20.00
CA LYS A 192 -45.75 1.88 20.93
C LYS A 192 -47.21 2.09 21.31
N ARG A 193 -47.63 3.32 21.60
CA ARG A 193 -49.04 3.64 21.89
C ARG A 193 -49.96 3.34 20.71
N ILE A 194 -49.51 3.65 19.49
CA ILE A 194 -50.25 3.31 18.26
C ILE A 194 -50.37 1.79 18.13
N LEU A 195 -49.28 1.05 18.34
CA LEU A 195 -49.28 -0.42 18.30
C LEU A 195 -50.24 -1.02 19.34
N ASP A 196 -50.20 -0.53 20.58
CA ASP A 196 -51.05 -0.99 21.69
C ASP A 196 -52.53 -0.68 21.41
N SER A 197 -52.84 0.40 20.67
CA SER A 197 -54.22 0.74 20.25
C SER A 197 -54.76 -0.10 19.08
N LEU A 198 -53.87 -0.77 18.34
CA LEU A 198 -54.20 -1.64 17.21
C LEU A 198 -54.21 -3.13 17.59
N GLN A 199 -53.80 -3.47 18.82
CA GLN A 199 -53.97 -4.81 19.39
C GLN A 199 -55.42 -4.97 19.90
N PRO A 200 -56.20 -5.94 19.36
CA PRO A 200 -57.58 -6.19 19.78
C PRO A 200 -57.71 -6.84 21.16
#